data_AF-A0A945RC56-F1
#
_entry.id   AF-A0A945RC56-F1
#
_cell.length_a   1.000
_cell.length_b   1.000
_cell.length_c   1.000
_cell.angle_alpha   90.00
_cell.angle_beta   90.00
_cell.angle_gamma   90.00
#
_symmetry.space_group_name_H-M   'P 1'
#
loop_
_entity.id
_entity.type
_entity.pdbx_description
1 polymer ?
#
loop_
_entity_poly.entity_id
_entity_poly.type
_entity_poly.pdbx_seq_one_letter_code
_entity_poly.pdbx_strand_id
1 'polypeptide(L)' 'MAKVTIDDKEYETDDMAEETLAQLQSLQFVNGEIPRLQAKLAAMQTASNAYSKALGDALAAED' A
#
# COMPACT_ATOMS: atom_id res chain seq x y z
N MET A 1 14.45 -22.83 -11.15
CA MET A 1 14.00 -21.71 -11.98
C MET A 1 12.91 -20.99 -11.21
N ALA A 2 13.18 -19.75 -10.81
CA ALA A 2 12.14 -18.93 -10.21
C ALA A 2 11.27 -18.38 -11.34
N LYS A 3 9.95 -18.44 -11.15
CA LYS A 3 8.98 -17.95 -12.14
C LYS A 3 8.25 -16.76 -11.57
N VAL A 4 8.01 -15.75 -12.40
CA VAL A 4 7.10 -14.66 -12.05
C VAL A 4 5.97 -14.57 -13.05
N THR A 5 4.77 -14.25 -12.55
CA THR A 5 3.63 -13.95 -13.40
C THR A 5 3.47 -12.45 -13.49
N ILE A 6 3.51 -11.91 -14.71
CA ILE A 6 3.27 -10.50 -15.02
C ILE A 6 2.22 -10.47 -16.13
N ASP A 7 1.12 -9.72 -15.95
CA ASP A 7 0.02 -9.62 -16.93
C ASP A 7 -0.47 -10.98 -17.46
N ASP A 8 -0.72 -11.92 -16.54
CA ASP A 8 -1.17 -13.30 -16.81
C ASP A 8 -0.20 -14.16 -17.66
N LYS A 9 1.04 -13.70 -17.84
CA LYS A 9 2.11 -14.46 -18.50
C LYS A 9 3.16 -14.88 -17.49
N GLU A 10 3.55 -16.14 -17.57
CA GLU A 10 4.61 -16.71 -16.75
C GLU A 10 5.97 -16.48 -17.43
N TYR A 11 6.92 -15.94 -16.68
CA TYR A 11 8.28 -15.67 -17.13
C TYR A 11 9.27 -16.43 -16.24
N GLU A 12 10.23 -17.10 -16.86
CA GLU A 12 11.39 -17.64 -16.17
C GLU A 12 12.34 -16.47 -15.84
N THR A 13 12.61 -16.25 -14.55
CA THR A 13 13.47 -15.13 -14.14
C THR A 13 14.94 -15.35 -14.50
N ASP A 14 15.32 -16.62 -14.69
CA ASP A 14 16.70 -17.02 -14.95
C ASP A 14 17.16 -16.59 -16.37
N ASP A 15 16.21 -16.33 -17.28
CA ASP A 15 16.45 -15.88 -18.66
C ASP A 15 16.30 -14.36 -18.84
N MET A 16 15.98 -13.62 -17.77
CA MET A 16 15.80 -12.18 -17.82
C MET A 16 17.15 -11.44 -17.81
N ALA A 17 17.23 -10.32 -18.54
CA ALA A 17 18.37 -9.41 -18.42
C ALA A 17 18.44 -8.80 -17.01
N GLU A 18 19.65 -8.46 -16.55
CA GLU A 18 19.86 -7.86 -15.22
C GLU A 18 19.00 -6.60 -14.99
N GLU A 19 18.86 -5.76 -16.02
CA GLU A 19 18.02 -4.56 -15.97
C GLU A 19 16.53 -4.91 -15.75
N THR A 20 16.03 -5.97 -16.42
CA THR A 20 14.65 -6.43 -16.26
C THR A 20 14.41 -6.98 -14.85
N LEU A 21 15.36 -7.72 -14.30
CA LEU A 21 15.30 -8.20 -12.91
C LEU A 21 15.28 -7.04 -11.91
N ALA A 22 16.09 -6.00 -12.12
CA ALA A 22 16.11 -4.82 -11.26
C ALA A 22 14.78 -4.06 -11.29
N GLN A 23 14.15 -3.92 -12.46
CA GLN A 23 12.83 -3.32 -12.61
C GLN A 23 11.75 -4.16 -11.91
N LEU A 24 11.79 -5.49 -12.06
CA LEU A 24 10.87 -6.42 -11.40
C LEU A 24 10.96 -6.32 -9.87
N GLN A 25 12.17 -6.29 -9.31
CA GLN A 25 12.38 -6.10 -7.87
C GLN A 25 11.83 -4.77 -7.38
N SER A 26 12.07 -3.70 -8.14
CA SER A 26 11.52 -2.36 -7.83
C SER A 26 10.00 -2.37 -7.83
N LEU A 27 9.37 -3.05 -8.80
CA LEU A 27 7.91 -3.17 -8.88
C LEU A 27 7.34 -3.99 -7.72
N GLN A 28 7.97 -5.11 -7.35
CA GLN A 28 7.56 -5.92 -6.20
C GLN A 28 7.62 -5.13 -4.90
N PHE A 29 8.68 -4.33 -4.71
CA PHE A 29 8.79 -3.42 -3.57
C PHE A 29 7.62 -2.43 -3.52
N VAL A 30 7.35 -1.72 -4.62
CA VAL A 30 6.25 -0.76 -4.69
C VAL A 30 4.90 -1.43 -4.45
N ASN A 31 4.66 -2.61 -5.02
CA ASN A 31 3.43 -3.38 -4.83
C ASN A 31 3.22 -3.83 -3.37
N GLY A 32 4.29 -4.07 -2.61
CA GLY A 32 4.20 -4.32 -1.17
C GLY A 32 3.96 -3.05 -0.36
N GLU A 33 4.49 -1.91 -0.80
CA GLU A 33 4.36 -0.63 -0.11
C GLU A 33 2.98 0.01 -0.25
N ILE A 34 2.32 -0.15 -1.40
CA ILE A 34 0.97 0.38 -1.63
C ILE A 34 -0.04 -0.09 -0.56
N PRO A 35 -0.27 -1.39 -0.33
CA PRO A 35 -1.22 -1.84 0.69
C PRO A 35 -0.79 -1.43 2.10
N ARG A 36 0.51 -1.35 2.38
CA ARG A 36 1.04 -0.86 3.66
C ARG A 36 0.65 0.60 3.91
N LEU A 37 0.77 1.46 2.90
CA LEU A 37 0.36 2.87 2.97
C LEU A 37 -1.16 3.00 3.07
N GLN A 38 -1.93 2.19 2.34
CA GLN A 38 -3.39 2.16 2.45
C GLN A 38 -3.86 1.79 3.87
N ALA A 39 -3.21 0.81 4.52
CA ALA A 39 -3.50 0.46 5.90
C ALA A 39 -3.24 1.62 6.88
N LYS A 40 -2.13 2.34 6.69
CA LYS A 40 -1.84 3.56 7.48
C LYS A 40 -2.89 4.65 7.25
N LEU A 41 -3.28 4.86 5.99
CA LEU A 41 -4.31 5.83 5.64
C LEU A 41 -5.65 5.52 6.34
N ALA A 42 -6.09 4.26 6.31
CA ALA A 42 -7.32 3.83 6.99
C ALA A 42 -7.28 4.07 8.51
N ALA A 43 -6.12 3.82 9.14
CA ALA A 43 -5.93 4.11 10.56
C ALA A 43 -6.05 5.62 10.86
N MET A 44 -5.43 6.47 10.03
CA MET A 44 -5.52 7.92 10.18
C MET A 44 -6.94 8.46 9.97
N GLN A 45 -7.66 7.92 8.99
CA GLN A 45 -9.07 8.27 8.75
C GLN A 45 -9.96 7.92 9.95
N THR A 46 -9.74 6.75 10.55
CA THR A 46 -10.46 6.34 11.77
C THR A 46 -10.21 7.30 12.93
N ALA A 47 -8.94 7.64 13.18
CA ALA A 47 -8.58 8.59 14.22
C ALA A 47 -9.17 9.99 13.95
N SER A 48 -9.09 10.47 12.71
CA SER A 48 -9.68 11.74 12.28
C SER A 48 -11.18 11.79 12.59
N ASN A 49 -11.93 10.75 12.20
CA ASN A 49 -13.37 10.68 12.46
C ASN A 49 -13.70 10.69 13.95
N ALA A 50 -12.91 9.96 14.76
CA ALA A 50 -13.08 9.93 16.20
C ALA A 50 -12.85 11.32 16.84
N TYR A 51 -11.81 12.03 16.42
CA TYR A 51 -11.52 13.37 16.90
C TYR A 51 -12.56 14.39 16.46
N SER A 52 -13.03 14.33 15.21
CA SER A 52 -14.11 15.21 14.75
C SER A 52 -15.38 15.02 15.56
N LYS A 53 -15.74 13.78 15.90
CA LYS A 53 -16.88 13.50 16.77
C LYS A 53 -16.66 14.06 18.18
N ALA A 54 -15.53 13.75 18.81
CA ALA A 54 -15.22 14.21 20.16
C ALA A 54 -15.22 15.75 20.26
N LEU A 55 -14.72 16.44 19.23
CA LEU A 55 -14.78 17.89 19.15
C LEU A 55 -16.22 18.40 19.05
N GLY A 56 -17.06 17.78 18.21
CA GLY A 56 -18.48 18.14 18.10
C GLY A 56 -19.22 17.98 19.43
N ASP A 57 -18.99 16.86 20.14
CA ASP A 57 -19.58 16.60 21.44
C ASP A 57 -19.12 17.63 22.49
N ALA A 58 -17.84 18.03 22.47
CA ALA A 58 -17.31 19.04 23.38
C ALA A 58 -17.92 20.43 23.13
N LEU A 59 -18.02 20.85 21.87
CA LEU A 59 -18.62 22.13 21.50
C LEU A 59 -20.11 22.21 21.88
N ALA A 60 -20.86 21.12 21.69
CA ALA A 60 -22.27 21.06 22.07
C ALA A 60 -22.51 21.10 23.60
N ALA A 61 -21.48 20.81 24.40
CA ALA A 61 -21.54 20.88 25.86
C ALA A 61 -21.12 22.24 26.43
N GLU A 62 -20.59 23.15 25.61
CA GLU A 62 -20.23 24.52 26.01
C GLU A 62 -21.42 25.50 25.92
N ASP A 63 -22.51 25.12 25.25
CA ASP A 63 -23.78 25.86 25.15
C ASP A 63 -24.79 25.45 26.24
#